data_AF-A0A920TZY4-F1
#
_entry.id   AF-A0A920TZY4-F1
#
_cell.length_a   1.000
_cell.length_b   1.000
_cell.length_c   1.000
_cell.angle_alpha   90.00
_cell.angle_beta   90.00
_cell.angle_gamma   90.00
#
_symmetry.space_group_name_H-M   'P 1'
#
loop_
_entity.id
_entity.type
_entity.pdbx_description
1 polymer ?
#
loop_
_entity_poly.entity_id
_entity_poly.type
_entity_poly.pdbx_seq_one_letter_code
_entity_poly.pdbx_strand_id
1 'polypeptide(L)'
;MKPSKLIRSMCAVLGIMAIGIAANSQADLYRVTSIAPGMSPFVVNTAIAKVVGKHVPGVDMQVRATGAATRHVVEAATGKVDFFFNSGTINWLMVKNLGPYKKMENAPELEKNLGMIFNYEIGPYHYITRADSGIEKLEDIAGRKIFAGPPGGAAKRVCLGNIKKTTGLEGGKDFEAVDFGFDAAIQAFQDDKIDVIVLSTNFPSSAVSQFALTKKIRILDIDTDKLSWGWPSWMSATVVEIPPMLTVITKSIPVRCLHTELWLTSPHAWIWMKKWFIR
;
A
#
# COMPACT_ATOMS: atom_id res chain seq x y z
N MET A 1 -8.99 -26.42 -68.51
CA MET A 1 -9.77 -25.18 -68.67
C MET A 1 -9.18 -24.10 -67.78
N LYS A 2 -8.72 -22.97 -68.35
CA LYS A 2 -8.18 -21.84 -67.57
C LYS A 2 -9.35 -21.12 -66.87
N PRO A 3 -9.31 -20.89 -65.55
CA PRO A 3 -10.39 -20.21 -64.85
C PRO A 3 -10.55 -18.79 -65.42
N SER A 4 -11.81 -18.40 -65.67
CA SER A 4 -12.15 -17.11 -66.28
C SER A 4 -11.70 -15.94 -65.41
N LYS A 5 -11.39 -14.80 -66.04
CA LYS A 5 -10.92 -13.57 -65.37
C LYS A 5 -11.84 -13.14 -64.22
N LEU A 6 -13.14 -13.45 -64.31
CA LEU A 6 -14.15 -13.16 -63.29
C LEU A 6 -13.93 -13.93 -61.97
N ILE A 7 -13.55 -15.21 -62.06
CA ILE A 7 -13.30 -16.07 -60.89
C ILE A 7 -12.03 -15.63 -60.15
N ARG A 8 -11.01 -15.16 -60.90
CA ARG A 8 -9.78 -14.61 -60.30
C ARG A 8 -10.04 -13.28 -59.57
N SER A 9 -10.94 -12.44 -60.08
CA SER A 9 -11.30 -11.17 -59.42
C SER A 9 -12.15 -11.38 -58.16
N MET A 10 -13.05 -12.37 -58.11
CA MET A 10 -13.82 -12.67 -56.90
C MET A 10 -12.96 -13.22 -55.75
N CYS A 11 -11.97 -14.08 -56.04
CA CYS A 11 -11.04 -14.56 -55.01
C CYS A 11 -10.11 -13.45 -54.47
N ALA A 12 -9.76 -12.46 -55.30
CA ALA A 12 -8.96 -11.32 -54.87
C ALA A 12 -9.75 -10.36 -53.96
N VAL A 13 -11.05 -10.17 -54.21
CA VAL A 13 -11.92 -9.33 -53.36
C VAL A 13 -12.22 -10.01 -52.02
N LEU A 14 -12.39 -11.33 -51.99
CA LEU A 14 -12.51 -12.10 -50.75
C LEU A 14 -11.20 -12.16 -49.94
N GLY A 15 -10.04 -12.19 -50.61
CA GLY A 15 -8.73 -12.13 -49.97
C GLY A 15 -8.40 -10.77 -49.34
N ILE A 16 -8.89 -9.67 -49.91
CA ILE A 16 -8.69 -8.32 -49.37
C ILE A 16 -9.65 -8.01 -48.21
N MET A 17 -10.85 -8.60 -48.20
CA MET A 17 -11.78 -8.48 -47.05
C MET A 17 -11.32 -9.26 -45.81
N ALA A 18 -10.46 -10.27 -45.96
CA ALA A 18 -9.94 -11.05 -44.83
C ALA A 18 -8.75 -10.38 -44.09
N ILE A 19 -8.15 -9.32 -44.65
CA ILE A 19 -7.02 -8.61 -44.04
C ILE A 19 -7.48 -7.39 -43.22
N GLY A 20 -8.77 -7.01 -43.33
CA GLY A 20 -9.33 -5.79 -42.73
C GLY A 20 -9.81 -5.87 -41.29
N ILE A 21 -9.71 -7.02 -40.61
CA ILE A 21 -10.14 -7.16 -39.20
C ILE A 21 -9.07 -7.94 -38.40
N ALA A 22 -7.84 -7.44 -38.42
CA ALA A 22 -7.02 -7.53 -37.22
C ALA A 22 -7.21 -6.20 -36.48
N ALA A 23 -8.39 -6.02 -35.86
CA ALA A 23 -8.49 -5.04 -34.80
C ALA A 23 -7.49 -5.50 -33.74
N ASN A 24 -6.37 -4.79 -33.62
CA ASN A 24 -5.48 -4.93 -32.48
C ASN A 24 -6.36 -4.75 -31.24
N SER A 25 -6.80 -5.84 -30.61
CA SER A 25 -7.37 -5.81 -29.28
C SER A 25 -6.21 -5.62 -28.31
N GLN A 26 -5.51 -4.50 -28.43
CA GLN A 26 -4.50 -4.11 -27.49
C GLN A 26 -5.28 -3.71 -26.24
N ALA A 27 -5.16 -4.53 -25.20
CA ALA A 27 -5.81 -4.24 -23.93
C ALA A 27 -5.35 -2.87 -23.43
N ASP A 28 -6.28 -2.08 -22.93
CA ASP A 28 -5.98 -0.84 -22.21
C ASP A 28 -5.18 -1.22 -20.96
N LEU A 29 -3.90 -0.85 -20.95
CA LEU A 29 -2.99 -1.15 -19.85
C LEU A 29 -3.00 -0.02 -18.83
N TYR A 30 -3.53 -0.31 -17.65
CA TYR A 30 -3.50 0.61 -16.52
C TYR A 30 -2.32 0.34 -15.60
N ARG A 31 -1.61 1.40 -15.21
CA ARG A 31 -0.47 1.36 -14.31
C ARG A 31 -0.96 1.51 -12.88
N VAL A 32 -0.67 0.52 -12.06
CA VAL A 32 -1.04 0.49 -10.64
C VAL A 32 0.22 0.56 -9.79
N THR A 33 0.31 1.55 -8.90
CA THR A 33 1.39 1.62 -7.92
C THR A 33 0.96 1.10 -6.55
N SER A 34 1.89 0.44 -5.87
CA SER A 34 1.73 -0.07 -4.51
C SER A 34 3.05 -0.07 -3.72
N ILE A 35 3.01 -0.62 -2.50
CA ILE A 35 4.20 -0.85 -1.65
C ILE A 35 4.76 -2.27 -1.84
N ALA A 36 5.71 -2.67 -1.00
CA ALA A 36 6.38 -3.96 -1.06
C ALA A 36 5.41 -5.15 -1.25
N PRO A 37 5.77 -6.15 -2.10
CA PRO A 37 5.04 -7.39 -2.19
C PRO A 37 4.84 -8.05 -0.82
N GLY A 38 3.68 -8.66 -0.65
CA GLY A 38 3.29 -9.31 0.59
C GLY A 38 2.74 -8.39 1.69
N MET A 39 2.82 -7.08 1.50
CA MET A 39 2.04 -6.12 2.28
C MET A 39 0.62 -5.96 1.72
N SER A 40 -0.34 -5.65 2.58
CA SER A 40 -1.76 -5.60 2.21
C SER A 40 -2.11 -4.77 0.97
N PRO A 41 -1.57 -3.55 0.76
CA PRO A 41 -1.87 -2.80 -0.45
C PRO A 41 -1.40 -3.47 -1.74
N PHE A 42 -0.30 -4.22 -1.72
CA PHE A 42 0.15 -4.93 -2.92
C PHE A 42 -0.76 -6.13 -3.20
N VAL A 43 -1.15 -6.86 -2.15
CA VAL A 43 -2.09 -7.99 -2.24
C VAL A 43 -3.46 -7.54 -2.77
N VAL A 44 -4.01 -6.46 -2.22
CA VAL A 44 -5.31 -5.90 -2.64
C VAL A 44 -5.26 -5.42 -4.09
N ASN A 45 -4.24 -4.65 -4.47
CA ASN A 45 -4.10 -4.17 -5.85
C ASN A 45 -3.95 -5.33 -6.85
N THR A 46 -3.22 -6.38 -6.48
CA THR A 46 -3.06 -7.59 -7.31
C THR A 46 -4.37 -8.37 -7.44
N ALA A 47 -5.14 -8.48 -6.35
CA ALA A 47 -6.45 -9.13 -6.39
C ALA A 47 -7.42 -8.37 -7.30
N ILE A 48 -7.43 -7.04 -7.23
CA ILE A 48 -8.24 -6.20 -8.13
C ILE A 48 -7.81 -6.36 -9.57
N ALA A 49 -6.51 -6.29 -9.85
CA ALA A 49 -5.98 -6.50 -11.20
C ALA A 49 -6.41 -7.86 -11.79
N LYS A 50 -6.37 -8.92 -10.97
CA LYS A 50 -6.83 -10.26 -11.38
C LYS A 50 -8.33 -10.33 -11.64
N VAL A 51 -9.16 -9.69 -10.82
CA VAL A 51 -10.61 -9.63 -11.02
C VAL A 51 -10.94 -8.84 -12.27
N VAL A 52 -10.31 -7.67 -12.47
CA VAL A 52 -10.50 -6.83 -13.66
C VAL A 52 -10.09 -7.59 -14.91
N GLY A 53 -8.88 -8.15 -14.97
CA GLY A 53 -8.43 -8.91 -16.15
C GLY A 53 -9.28 -10.14 -16.47
N LYS A 54 -9.99 -10.71 -15.48
CA LYS A 54 -10.91 -11.83 -15.68
C LYS A 54 -12.30 -11.40 -16.18
N HIS A 55 -12.80 -10.28 -15.68
CA HIS A 55 -14.20 -9.88 -15.86
C HIS A 55 -14.40 -8.69 -16.81
N VAL A 56 -13.32 -8.01 -17.18
CA VAL A 56 -13.33 -6.83 -18.04
C VAL A 56 -12.52 -7.11 -19.32
N PRO A 57 -13.19 -7.43 -20.44
CA PRO A 57 -12.51 -7.67 -21.71
C PRO A 57 -11.73 -6.44 -22.17
N GLY A 58 -10.50 -6.65 -22.62
CA GLY A 58 -9.66 -5.59 -23.17
C GLY A 58 -9.06 -4.64 -22.14
N VAL A 59 -9.04 -5.00 -20.85
CA VAL A 59 -8.38 -4.21 -19.80
C VAL A 59 -7.36 -5.07 -19.07
N ASP A 60 -6.17 -4.52 -18.89
CA ASP A 60 -5.11 -5.11 -18.07
C ASP A 60 -4.60 -4.10 -17.03
N MET A 61 -4.13 -4.58 -15.89
CA MET A 61 -3.65 -3.76 -14.79
C MET A 61 -2.28 -4.26 -14.33
N GLN A 62 -1.26 -3.42 -14.48
CA GLN A 62 0.09 -3.74 -14.07
C GLN A 62 0.42 -3.14 -12.70
N VAL A 63 0.51 -4.01 -11.69
CA VAL A 63 0.87 -3.64 -10.32
C VAL A 63 2.39 -3.61 -10.14
N ARG A 64 2.91 -2.49 -9.62
CA ARG A 64 4.33 -2.29 -9.31
C ARG A 64 4.51 -1.73 -7.90
N ALA A 65 5.54 -2.19 -7.20
CA ALA A 65 5.99 -1.56 -5.96
C ALA A 65 6.84 -0.33 -6.32
N THR A 66 6.40 0.89 -6.00
CA THR A 66 7.11 2.13 -6.41
C THR A 66 7.43 3.11 -5.29
N GLY A 67 7.28 2.69 -4.04
CA GLY A 67 7.77 3.41 -2.86
C GLY A 67 6.66 3.81 -1.88
N ALA A 68 6.81 4.99 -1.27
CA ALA A 68 5.88 5.47 -0.25
C ALA A 68 4.60 6.05 -0.86
N ALA A 69 3.46 5.88 -0.17
CA ALA A 69 2.15 6.39 -0.61
C ALA A 69 2.13 7.91 -0.88
N THR A 70 2.97 8.68 -0.18
CA THR A 70 3.11 10.13 -0.39
C THR A 70 3.68 10.49 -1.76
N ARG A 71 4.48 9.60 -2.35
CA ARG A 71 4.92 9.70 -3.74
C ARG A 71 3.83 9.27 -4.71
N HIS A 72 3.10 8.20 -4.39
CA HIS A 72 2.05 7.65 -5.27
C HIS A 72 0.94 8.67 -5.56
N VAL A 73 0.56 9.45 -4.55
CA VAL A 73 -0.42 10.55 -4.68
C VAL A 73 0.02 11.57 -5.73
N VAL A 74 1.28 11.97 -5.72
CA VAL A 74 1.82 12.92 -6.71
C VAL A 74 1.91 12.29 -8.10
N GLU A 75 2.33 11.03 -8.18
CA GLU A 75 2.39 10.29 -9.44
C GLU A 75 0.99 10.15 -10.06
N ALA A 76 -0.03 9.88 -9.26
CA ALA A 76 -1.41 9.78 -9.73
C ALA A 76 -1.96 11.16 -10.15
N ALA A 77 -1.74 12.19 -9.33
CA ALA A 77 -2.22 13.54 -9.62
C ALA A 77 -1.60 14.16 -10.88
N THR A 78 -0.43 13.65 -11.29
CA THR A 78 0.29 14.06 -12.51
C THR A 78 0.11 13.10 -13.68
N GLY A 79 -0.76 12.08 -13.55
CA GLY A 79 -1.08 11.14 -14.63
C GLY A 79 0.02 10.11 -14.95
N LYS A 80 1.01 9.92 -14.06
CA LYS A 80 2.08 8.92 -14.21
C LYS A 80 1.64 7.50 -13.84
N VAL A 81 0.60 7.39 -13.02
CA VAL A 81 -0.05 6.12 -12.65
C VAL A 81 -1.55 6.34 -12.70
N ASP A 82 -2.30 5.26 -12.95
CA ASP A 82 -3.74 5.32 -13.15
C ASP A 82 -4.49 4.86 -11.90
N PHE A 83 -3.90 3.92 -11.16
CA PHE A 83 -4.41 3.48 -9.85
C PHE A 83 -3.29 3.44 -8.82
N PHE A 84 -3.67 3.67 -7.56
CA PHE A 84 -2.76 3.67 -6.42
C PHE A 84 -3.55 3.41 -5.14
N PHE A 85 -2.86 2.95 -4.10
CA PHE A 85 -3.42 2.99 -2.75
C PHE A 85 -3.00 4.28 -2.05
N ASN A 86 -3.84 4.72 -1.11
CA ASN A 86 -3.61 5.96 -0.39
C ASN A 86 -4.26 5.95 1.00
N SER A 87 -3.96 6.99 1.77
CA SER A 87 -4.54 7.30 3.07
C SER A 87 -5.25 8.65 3.01
N GLY A 88 -6.42 8.76 3.62
CA GLY A 88 -7.11 10.05 3.81
C GLY A 88 -6.24 11.10 4.51
N THR A 89 -5.36 10.68 5.42
CA THR A 89 -4.38 11.56 6.06
C THR A 89 -3.41 12.16 5.04
N ILE A 90 -2.99 11.38 4.04
CA ILE A 90 -2.07 11.87 3.00
C ILE A 90 -2.78 12.87 2.08
N ASN A 91 -4.03 12.62 1.70
CA ASN A 91 -4.83 13.62 0.97
C ASN A 91 -4.99 14.91 1.77
N TRP A 92 -5.32 14.80 3.06
CA TRP A 92 -5.41 15.98 3.94
C TRP A 92 -4.10 16.75 4.01
N LEU A 93 -2.96 16.05 4.11
CA LEU A 93 -1.64 16.69 4.07
C LEU A 93 -1.41 17.42 2.73
N MET A 94 -1.89 16.86 1.61
CA MET A 94 -1.76 17.48 0.29
C MET A 94 -2.63 18.74 0.17
N VAL A 95 -3.91 18.66 0.56
CA VAL A 95 -4.85 19.79 0.58
C VAL A 95 -4.37 20.91 1.50
N LYS A 96 -3.81 20.58 2.66
CA LYS A 96 -3.29 21.57 3.62
C LYS A 96 -1.86 22.03 3.33
N ASN A 97 -1.23 21.48 2.30
CA ASN A 97 0.17 21.73 1.96
C ASN A 97 1.14 21.49 3.14
N LEU A 98 0.99 20.36 3.82
CA LEU A 98 1.72 19.98 5.02
C LEU A 98 2.63 18.77 4.79
N GLY A 99 3.56 18.57 5.72
CA GLY A 99 4.48 17.44 5.74
C GLY A 99 5.29 17.32 4.43
N PRO A 100 5.24 16.16 3.74
CA PRO A 100 5.97 15.92 2.48
C PRO A 100 5.65 16.92 1.36
N TYR A 101 4.49 17.58 1.41
CA TYR A 101 4.01 18.45 0.34
C TYR A 101 4.38 19.92 0.52
N LYS A 102 4.87 20.36 1.69
CA LYS A 102 5.12 21.79 2.01
C LYS A 102 5.89 22.59 0.95
N LYS A 103 6.77 21.93 0.19
CA LYS A 103 7.59 22.57 -0.86
C LYS A 103 6.92 22.56 -2.24
N MET A 104 5.69 22.06 -2.35
CA MET A 104 4.92 22.03 -3.59
C MET A 104 3.96 23.21 -3.59
N GLU A 105 4.10 24.08 -4.59
CA GLU A 105 3.26 25.27 -4.73
C GLU A 105 1.81 24.92 -5.10
N ASN A 106 1.62 23.81 -5.83
CA ASN A 106 0.33 23.41 -6.39
C ASN A 106 -0.25 22.12 -5.76
N ALA A 107 0.20 21.72 -4.56
CA ALA A 107 -0.30 20.50 -3.91
C ALA A 107 -1.83 20.46 -3.77
N PRO A 108 -2.51 21.52 -3.29
CA PRO A 108 -3.98 21.50 -3.18
C PRO A 108 -4.69 21.42 -4.54
N GLU A 109 -4.10 21.98 -5.59
CA GLU A 109 -4.68 21.91 -6.94
C GLU A 109 -4.52 20.51 -7.54
N LEU A 110 -3.35 19.90 -7.34
CA LEU A 110 -3.07 18.53 -7.78
C LEU A 110 -3.98 17.50 -7.12
N GLU A 111 -4.37 17.71 -5.86
CA GLU A 111 -5.28 16.80 -5.16
C GLU A 111 -6.65 16.70 -5.84
N LYS A 112 -7.12 17.77 -6.49
CA LYS A 112 -8.40 17.79 -7.23
C LYS A 112 -8.44 16.83 -8.41
N ASN A 113 -7.28 16.40 -8.92
CA ASN A 113 -7.19 15.40 -9.99
C ASN A 113 -7.43 13.98 -9.48
N LEU A 114 -7.51 13.78 -8.16
CA LEU A 114 -7.62 12.47 -7.53
C LEU A 114 -9.08 12.12 -7.24
N GLY A 115 -9.41 10.83 -7.38
CA GLY A 115 -10.71 10.28 -7.04
C GLY A 115 -10.57 9.02 -6.20
N MET A 116 -11.38 8.90 -5.14
CA MET A 116 -11.49 7.68 -4.36
C MET A 116 -12.51 6.73 -5.00
N ILE A 117 -12.16 5.45 -5.10
CA ILE A 117 -13.04 4.42 -5.67
C ILE A 117 -13.70 3.60 -4.55
N PHE A 118 -12.89 3.05 -3.65
CA PHE A 118 -13.36 2.28 -2.50
C PHE A 118 -12.35 2.40 -1.36
N ASN A 119 -12.75 1.96 -0.17
CA ASN A 119 -11.94 1.98 1.03
C ASN A 119 -11.67 0.56 1.53
N TYR A 120 -10.51 0.34 2.12
CA TYR A 120 -10.16 -0.90 2.81
C TYR A 120 -9.11 -0.65 3.89
N GLU A 121 -9.00 -1.59 4.82
CA GLU A 121 -8.02 -1.51 5.91
C GLU A 121 -6.63 -1.95 5.41
N ILE A 122 -5.63 -1.10 5.65
CA ILE A 122 -4.22 -1.46 5.42
C ILE A 122 -3.72 -2.49 6.44
N GLY A 123 -4.27 -2.43 7.65
CA GLY A 123 -3.99 -3.33 8.76
C GLY A 123 -3.12 -2.73 9.88
N PRO A 124 -2.99 -3.44 11.00
CA PRO A 124 -2.29 -2.96 12.18
C PRO A 124 -0.78 -2.75 11.94
N TYR A 125 -0.16 -1.95 12.81
CA TYR A 125 1.30 -1.77 12.84
C TYR A 125 1.96 -2.88 13.65
N HIS A 126 2.51 -3.87 12.96
CA HIS A 126 3.23 -4.97 13.60
C HIS A 126 4.64 -4.52 13.96
N TYR A 127 4.94 -4.37 15.25
CA TYR A 127 6.30 -4.14 15.76
C TYR A 127 6.97 -5.50 15.93
N ILE A 128 7.85 -5.88 15.01
CA ILE A 128 8.39 -7.23 14.94
C ILE A 128 9.88 -7.20 15.26
N THR A 129 10.30 -8.09 16.16
CA THR A 129 11.70 -8.36 16.46
C THR A 129 11.98 -9.85 16.40
N ARG A 130 13.25 -10.24 16.48
CA ARG A 130 13.65 -11.65 16.63
C ARG A 130 13.45 -12.08 18.08
N ALA A 131 13.06 -13.33 18.31
CA ALA A 131 12.78 -13.82 19.66
C ALA A 131 14.03 -13.86 20.56
N ASP A 132 15.23 -13.92 19.97
CA ASP A 132 16.54 -13.97 20.64
C ASP A 132 17.23 -12.60 20.74
N SER A 133 16.58 -11.51 20.33
CA SER A 133 17.17 -10.16 20.32
C SER A 133 17.35 -9.55 21.72
N GLY A 134 16.71 -10.14 22.73
CA GLY A 134 16.58 -9.56 24.07
C GLY A 134 15.59 -8.38 24.14
N ILE A 135 14.83 -8.12 23.07
CA ILE A 135 13.79 -7.09 23.02
C ILE A 135 12.44 -7.77 23.30
N GLU A 136 11.86 -7.51 24.47
CA GLU A 136 10.62 -8.15 24.91
C GLU A 136 9.43 -7.20 24.89
N LYS A 137 9.69 -5.91 25.09
CA LYS A 137 8.73 -4.81 25.08
C LYS A 137 9.28 -3.63 24.31
N LEU A 138 8.40 -2.68 23.97
CA LEU A 138 8.76 -1.53 23.14
C LEU A 138 9.79 -0.60 23.82
N GLU A 139 9.88 -0.60 25.15
CA GLU A 139 10.89 0.17 25.89
C GLU A 139 12.31 -0.36 25.71
N ASP A 140 12.49 -1.62 25.29
CA ASP A 140 13.81 -2.24 25.12
C ASP A 140 14.50 -1.85 23.80
N ILE A 141 13.88 -0.97 23.01
CA ILE A 141 14.41 -0.54 21.70
C ILE A 141 15.52 0.53 21.81
N ALA A 142 15.79 1.04 23.01
CA ALA A 142 16.85 2.02 23.22
C ALA A 142 18.21 1.46 22.75
N GLY A 143 18.96 2.26 21.99
CA GLY A 143 20.23 1.91 21.37
C GLY A 143 20.14 0.92 20.19
N ARG A 144 18.93 0.55 19.74
CA ARG A 144 18.71 -0.44 18.67
C ARG A 144 18.45 0.20 17.32
N LYS A 145 18.49 -0.62 16.26
CA LYS A 145 18.16 -0.23 14.89
C LYS A 145 16.72 -0.56 14.55
N ILE A 146 15.92 0.47 14.29
CA ILE A 146 14.46 0.36 14.15
C ILE A 146 14.04 0.88 12.78
N PHE A 147 13.37 0.04 12.00
CA PHE A 147 12.67 0.49 10.81
C PHE A 147 11.25 0.89 11.16
N ALA A 148 10.97 2.19 11.10
CA ALA A 148 9.65 2.76 11.40
C ALA A 148 8.79 3.01 10.15
N GLY A 149 9.30 2.74 8.96
CA GLY A 149 8.66 3.07 7.68
C GLY A 149 9.57 3.91 6.77
N PRO A 150 9.24 4.03 5.47
CA PRO A 150 10.11 4.68 4.51
C PRO A 150 10.21 6.20 4.70
N PRO A 151 11.32 6.82 4.24
CA PRO A 151 11.47 8.27 4.21
C PRO A 151 10.27 8.96 3.54
N GLY A 152 9.76 10.02 4.16
CA GLY A 152 8.61 10.77 3.65
C GLY A 152 7.28 10.02 3.68
N GLY A 153 7.23 8.77 4.15
CA GLY A 153 6.00 7.99 4.29
C GLY A 153 5.22 8.34 5.56
N ALA A 154 3.89 8.29 5.48
CA ALA A 154 3.01 8.51 6.63
C ALA A 154 3.29 7.51 7.77
N ALA A 155 3.60 6.26 7.42
CA ALA A 155 3.95 5.20 8.37
C ALA A 155 5.10 5.61 9.31
N LYS A 156 6.18 6.19 8.79
CA LYS A 156 7.33 6.62 9.61
C LYS A 156 6.91 7.61 10.70
N ARG A 157 6.11 8.62 10.33
CA ARG A 157 5.64 9.64 11.28
C ARG A 157 4.73 9.04 12.36
N VAL A 158 3.84 8.15 11.94
CA VAL A 158 2.94 7.43 12.85
C VAL A 158 3.75 6.59 13.84
N CYS A 159 4.62 5.70 13.34
CA CYS A 159 5.33 4.74 14.16
C CYS A 159 6.21 5.45 15.20
N LEU A 160 6.97 6.45 14.77
CA LEU A 160 7.80 7.24 15.69
C LEU A 160 6.95 8.02 16.71
N GLY A 161 5.81 8.57 16.29
CA GLY A 161 4.88 9.23 17.19
C GLY A 161 4.27 8.29 18.22
N ASN A 162 3.93 7.06 17.81
CA ASN A 162 3.39 6.03 18.67
C ASN A 162 4.43 5.58 19.70
N ILE A 163 5.65 5.24 19.25
CA ILE A 163 6.78 4.90 20.13
C ILE A 163 7.02 6.00 21.16
N LYS A 164 7.12 7.26 20.72
CA LYS A 164 7.34 8.39 21.62
C LYS A 164 6.23 8.54 22.65
N LYS A 165 4.96 8.39 22.26
CA LYS A 165 3.82 8.52 23.18
C LYS A 165 3.77 7.40 24.21
N THR A 166 4.16 6.17 23.86
CA THR A 166 4.04 5.02 24.76
C THR A 166 5.26 4.83 25.66
N THR A 167 6.46 5.09 25.13
CA THR A 167 7.74 4.81 25.79
C THR A 167 8.51 6.07 26.19
N GLY A 168 8.21 7.22 25.58
CA GLY A 168 9.01 8.45 25.70
C GLY A 168 10.23 8.51 24.76
N LEU A 169 10.60 7.40 24.11
CA LEU A 169 11.80 7.30 23.28
C LEU A 169 11.65 8.03 21.93
N GLU A 170 12.72 8.68 21.49
CA GLU A 170 12.78 9.43 20.24
C GLU A 170 13.77 8.82 19.24
N GLY A 171 13.29 8.57 18.02
CA GLY A 171 14.15 8.12 16.92
C GLY A 171 15.19 9.18 16.54
N GLY A 172 16.44 8.76 16.43
CA GLY A 172 17.60 9.63 16.21
C GLY A 172 18.22 10.19 17.49
N LYS A 173 17.62 9.94 18.66
CA LYS A 173 18.20 10.26 19.98
C LYS A 173 18.43 9.00 20.80
N ASP A 174 17.36 8.26 21.05
CA ASP A 174 17.38 7.09 21.92
C ASP A 174 17.57 5.79 21.14
N PHE A 175 17.22 5.76 19.86
CA PHE A 175 17.43 4.62 18.95
C PHE A 175 17.69 5.09 17.52
N GLU A 176 18.31 4.25 16.70
CA GLU A 176 18.57 4.55 15.30
C GLU A 176 17.32 4.24 14.45
N ALA A 177 16.70 5.27 13.88
CA ALA A 177 15.58 5.11 12.95
C ALA A 177 16.09 4.97 11.51
N VAL A 178 16.28 3.74 11.04
CA VAL A 178 16.89 3.47 9.73
C VAL A 178 16.00 3.91 8.56
N ASP A 179 16.64 4.37 7.48
CA ASP A 179 15.99 4.88 6.29
C ASP A 179 16.06 3.88 5.12
N PHE A 180 15.03 3.05 5.00
CA PHE A 180 14.89 2.07 3.93
C PHE A 180 13.55 2.21 3.20
N GLY A 181 13.44 1.71 1.97
CA GLY A 181 12.15 1.35 1.39
C GLY A 181 11.57 0.12 2.10
N PHE A 182 10.27 -0.16 1.97
CA PHE A 182 9.68 -1.36 2.60
C PHE A 182 10.37 -2.66 2.15
N ASP A 183 10.63 -2.83 0.86
CA ASP A 183 11.31 -4.02 0.32
C ASP A 183 12.72 -4.20 0.91
N ALA A 184 13.50 -3.12 0.91
CA ALA A 184 14.85 -3.10 1.47
C ALA A 184 14.84 -3.33 2.99
N ALA A 185 13.83 -2.83 3.72
CA ALA A 185 13.69 -3.04 5.15
C ALA A 185 13.34 -4.48 5.51
N ILE A 186 12.42 -5.10 4.75
CA ILE A 186 12.05 -6.51 4.90
C ILE A 186 13.31 -7.37 4.75
N GLN A 187 14.12 -7.10 3.72
CA GLN A 187 15.35 -7.85 3.51
C GLN A 187 16.41 -7.56 4.58
N ALA A 188 16.63 -6.30 4.92
CA ALA A 188 17.57 -5.90 5.96
C ALA A 188 17.22 -6.48 7.34
N PHE A 189 15.93 -6.71 7.64
CA PHE A 189 15.51 -7.41 8.85
C PHE A 189 15.86 -8.91 8.82
N GLN A 190 15.69 -9.57 7.66
CA GLN A 190 16.11 -10.97 7.48
C GLN A 190 17.64 -11.13 7.62
N ASP A 191 18.40 -10.14 7.13
CA ASP A 191 19.87 -10.08 7.16
C ASP A 191 20.45 -9.55 8.48
N ASP A 192 19.63 -9.43 9.54
CA ASP A 192 20.02 -8.94 10.88
C ASP A 192 20.66 -7.53 10.90
N LYS A 193 20.34 -6.70 9.90
CA LYS A 193 20.77 -5.29 9.85
C LYS A 193 19.84 -4.36 10.65
N ILE A 194 18.64 -4.85 10.99
CA ILE A 194 17.60 -4.14 11.72
C ILE A 194 17.17 -5.03 12.89
N ASP A 195 17.00 -4.44 14.08
CA ASP A 195 16.59 -5.16 15.29
C ASP A 195 15.08 -5.23 15.46
N VAL A 196 14.37 -4.17 15.04
CA VAL A 196 12.90 -4.14 15.01
C VAL A 196 12.42 -3.56 13.69
N ILE A 197 11.52 -4.26 13.02
CA ILE A 197 10.84 -3.80 11.82
C ILE A 197 9.37 -3.52 12.14
N VAL A 198 8.87 -2.36 11.72
CA VAL A 198 7.45 -2.02 11.84
C VAL A 198 6.79 -2.09 10.47
N LEU A 199 5.81 -3.00 10.31
CA LEU A 199 5.05 -3.19 9.07
C LEU A 199 3.56 -2.90 9.29
N SER A 200 2.95 -2.08 8.45
CA SER A 200 1.50 -1.86 8.43
C SER A 200 0.83 -2.80 7.42
N THR A 201 0.24 -3.90 7.90
CA THR A 201 -0.32 -4.97 7.06
C THR A 201 -1.41 -5.73 7.81
N ASN A 202 -2.42 -6.22 7.12
CA ASN A 202 -3.43 -7.12 7.70
C ASN A 202 -2.82 -8.46 8.11
N PHE A 203 -3.37 -9.07 9.15
CA PHE A 203 -3.13 -10.47 9.45
C PHE A 203 -4.16 -11.34 8.70
N PRO A 204 -3.76 -12.51 8.16
CA PRO A 204 -2.39 -12.99 8.02
C PRO A 204 -1.59 -12.15 7.00
N SER A 205 -0.31 -11.92 7.28
CA SER A 205 0.61 -11.21 6.37
C SER A 205 1.66 -12.17 5.83
N SER A 206 1.85 -12.18 4.51
CA SER A 206 2.87 -13.04 3.88
C SER A 206 4.30 -12.58 4.21
N ALA A 207 4.55 -11.27 4.31
CA ALA A 207 5.85 -10.75 4.75
C ALA A 207 6.19 -11.22 6.18
N VAL A 208 5.22 -11.14 7.12
CA VAL A 208 5.42 -11.62 8.49
C VAL A 208 5.58 -13.14 8.53
N SER A 209 4.80 -13.86 7.72
CA SER A 209 4.91 -15.32 7.60
C SER A 209 6.30 -15.74 7.09
N GLN A 210 6.87 -15.00 6.14
CA GLN A 210 8.23 -15.27 5.64
C GLN A 210 9.30 -15.14 6.73
N PHE A 211 9.16 -14.16 7.64
CA PHE A 211 10.07 -14.05 8.78
C PHE A 211 9.94 -15.27 9.71
N ALA A 212 8.72 -15.70 10.00
CA ALA A 212 8.44 -16.83 10.87
C ALA A 212 8.92 -18.18 10.30
N LEU A 213 9.08 -18.29 8.97
CA LEU A 213 9.64 -19.48 8.32
C LEU A 213 11.16 -19.60 8.48
N THR A 214 11.86 -18.48 8.64
CA THR A 214 13.33 -18.47 8.72
C THR A 214 13.84 -18.33 10.15
N LYS A 215 13.14 -17.57 11.00
CA LYS A 215 13.55 -17.24 12.36
C LYS A 215 12.35 -17.21 13.30
N LYS A 216 12.59 -17.50 14.59
CA LYS A 216 11.59 -17.22 15.62
C LYS A 216 11.49 -15.70 15.80
N ILE A 217 10.29 -15.17 15.62
CA ILE A 217 10.00 -13.73 15.78
C ILE A 217 9.13 -13.50 17.01
N ARG A 218 9.11 -12.26 17.49
CA ARG A 218 8.22 -11.75 18.53
C ARG A 218 7.54 -10.50 18.00
N ILE A 219 6.24 -10.39 18.23
CA ILE A 219 5.50 -9.15 18.03
C ILE A 219 5.48 -8.41 19.37
N LEU A 220 5.94 -7.17 19.38
CA LEU A 220 5.96 -6.30 20.55
C LEU A 220 4.59 -5.65 20.73
N ASP A 221 4.12 -5.65 21.97
CA ASP A 221 2.87 -4.99 22.35
C ASP A 221 3.06 -3.47 22.41
N ILE A 222 1.95 -2.74 22.29
CA ILE A 222 1.92 -1.29 22.41
C ILE A 222 0.83 -0.85 23.39
N ASP A 223 1.22 -0.05 24.38
CA ASP A 223 0.29 0.51 25.36
C ASP A 223 -0.74 1.43 24.68
N THR A 224 -1.93 0.89 24.45
CA THR A 224 -3.00 1.61 23.73
C THR A 224 -3.65 2.70 24.55
N ASP A 225 -3.58 2.62 25.88
CA ASP A 225 -4.19 3.61 26.77
C ASP A 225 -3.44 4.94 26.66
N LYS A 226 -2.11 4.90 26.66
CA LYS A 226 -1.25 6.07 26.40
C LYS A 226 -1.44 6.67 25.01
N LEU A 227 -1.85 5.87 24.03
CA LEU A 227 -2.11 6.36 22.67
C LEU A 227 -3.45 7.08 22.56
N SER A 228 -4.44 6.82 23.42
CA SER A 228 -5.79 7.39 23.30
C SER A 228 -5.85 8.89 23.59
N TRP A 229 -4.86 9.39 24.34
CA TRP A 229 -4.79 10.78 24.76
C TRP A 229 -4.11 11.64 23.68
N GLY A 230 -4.89 12.50 23.01
CA GLY A 230 -4.38 13.52 22.09
C GLY A 230 -4.37 13.16 20.60
N TRP A 231 -5.31 12.32 20.14
CA TRP A 231 -5.63 12.23 18.71
C TRP A 231 -6.78 13.19 18.39
N PRO A 232 -6.71 13.97 17.30
CA PRO A 232 -7.85 14.76 16.86
C PRO A 232 -9.05 13.83 16.64
N SER A 233 -10.26 14.25 17.04
CA SER A 233 -11.49 13.43 16.98
C SER A 233 -11.83 12.87 15.58
N TRP A 234 -11.24 13.43 14.52
CA TRP A 234 -11.40 12.98 13.14
C TRP A 234 -10.37 11.93 12.71
N MET A 235 -9.38 11.59 13.53
CA MET A 235 -8.51 10.43 13.30
C MET A 235 -9.04 9.23 14.10
N SER A 236 -9.72 8.33 13.41
CA SER A 236 -10.11 7.03 13.94
C SER A 236 -8.88 6.14 14.11
N ALA A 237 -8.66 5.60 15.31
CA ALA A 237 -7.64 4.58 15.57
C ALA A 237 -8.32 3.38 16.23
N THR A 238 -8.35 2.26 15.52
CA THR A 238 -8.99 1.03 15.98
C THR A 238 -7.97 0.17 16.69
N VAL A 239 -8.26 -0.30 17.89
CA VAL A 239 -7.43 -1.31 18.55
C VAL A 239 -7.81 -2.67 17.98
N VAL A 240 -6.82 -3.41 17.46
CA VAL A 240 -7.01 -4.74 16.88
C VAL A 240 -6.21 -5.74 17.68
N GLU A 241 -6.87 -6.68 18.33
CA GLU A 241 -6.17 -7.81 18.96
C GLU A 241 -5.71 -8.80 17.90
N ILE A 242 -4.40 -9.02 17.83
CA ILE A 242 -3.83 -10.05 16.98
C ILE A 242 -3.94 -11.38 17.73
N PRO A 243 -4.71 -12.35 17.22
CA PRO A 243 -4.81 -13.66 17.85
C PRO A 243 -3.45 -14.34 17.82
N PRO A 244 -3.12 -15.18 18.82
CA PRO A 244 -1.88 -15.90 18.82
C PRO A 244 -1.80 -16.82 17.59
N MET A 245 -0.88 -16.56 16.67
CA MET A 245 -0.62 -17.45 15.54
C MET A 245 0.09 -18.71 16.04
N LEU A 246 -0.31 -19.87 15.50
CA LEU A 246 0.12 -21.23 15.89
C LEU A 246 1.64 -21.46 15.99
N THR A 247 2.44 -20.56 15.41
CA THR A 247 3.91 -20.67 15.30
C THR A 247 4.70 -19.56 16.01
N VAL A 248 4.07 -18.52 16.57
CA VAL A 248 4.80 -17.27 16.90
C VAL A 248 4.41 -16.56 18.20
N ILE A 249 3.24 -16.82 18.80
CA ILE A 249 2.71 -15.91 19.84
C ILE A 249 2.16 -16.71 21.04
N THR A 250 2.57 -16.34 22.26
CA THR A 250 2.12 -16.98 23.52
C THR A 250 0.90 -16.32 24.19
N LYS A 251 0.48 -15.11 23.76
CA LYS A 251 -0.77 -14.43 24.21
C LYS A 251 -1.33 -13.51 23.13
N SER A 252 -2.65 -13.29 23.08
CA SER A 252 -3.26 -12.24 22.24
C SER A 252 -2.62 -10.88 22.52
N ILE A 253 -2.19 -10.19 21.47
CA ILE A 253 -1.48 -8.90 21.58
C ILE A 253 -2.37 -7.80 20.97
N PRO A 254 -2.84 -6.82 21.74
CA PRO A 254 -3.61 -5.69 21.24
C PRO A 254 -2.71 -4.76 20.41
N VAL A 255 -2.80 -4.83 19.08
CA VAL A 255 -2.07 -3.92 18.18
C VAL A 255 -3.00 -2.84 17.66
N ARG A 256 -2.65 -1.57 17.93
CA ARG A 256 -3.43 -0.42 17.46
C ARG A 256 -3.21 -0.17 15.97
N CYS A 257 -4.30 -0.23 15.20
CA CYS A 257 -4.37 0.06 13.77
C CYS A 257 -4.68 1.55 13.55
N LEU A 258 -4.01 2.19 12.58
CA LEU A 258 -4.59 3.42 12.01
C LEU A 258 -5.63 3.03 10.99
N HIS A 259 -6.82 3.56 11.21
CA HIS A 259 -7.86 3.55 10.22
C HIS A 259 -7.56 4.63 9.17
N THR A 260 -7.74 4.30 7.89
CA THR A 260 -7.77 5.28 6.81
C THR A 260 -9.19 5.40 6.31
N GLU A 261 -10.05 6.11 7.03
CA GLU A 261 -11.36 6.53 6.51
C GLU A 261 -11.13 7.76 5.63
N LEU A 262 -11.75 7.80 4.47
CA LEU A 262 -12.13 9.08 3.86
C LEU A 262 -13.50 8.90 3.19
N TRP A 263 -14.37 9.86 3.45
CA TRP A 263 -15.73 9.93 2.96
C TRP A 263 -15.78 10.25 1.46
N LEU A 264 -16.78 9.70 0.77
CA LEU A 264 -17.16 10.05 -0.60
C LEU A 264 -17.69 11.49 -0.66
N THR A 265 -16.85 12.44 -1.06
CA THR A 265 -17.33 13.72 -1.61
C THR A 265 -16.41 14.21 -2.73
N SER A 266 -16.43 13.53 -3.88
CA SER A 266 -16.04 14.16 -5.15
C SER A 266 -17.03 13.77 -6.25
N PRO A 267 -17.65 14.75 -6.95
CA PRO A 267 -18.58 14.49 -8.06
C PRO A 267 -17.99 13.64 -9.19
N HIS A 268 -16.67 13.58 -9.31
CA HIS A 268 -15.99 12.85 -10.38
C HIS A 268 -15.91 11.33 -10.13
N ALA A 269 -15.87 10.89 -8.87
CA ALA A 269 -15.93 9.46 -8.51
C ALA A 269 -17.26 8.81 -8.94
N TRP A 270 -18.35 9.59 -8.92
CA TRP A 270 -19.68 9.17 -9.37
C TRP A 270 -19.77 8.88 -10.87
N ILE A 271 -19.00 9.58 -11.70
CA ILE A 271 -19.01 9.40 -13.16
C ILE A 271 -18.33 8.07 -13.54
N TRP A 272 -17.31 7.66 -12.79
CA TRP A 272 -16.61 6.39 -13.01
C TRP A 272 -17.41 5.19 -12.47
N MET A 273 -18.00 5.30 -11.26
CA MET A 273 -18.84 4.23 -10.68
C MET A 273 -20.11 3.92 -11.50
N LYS A 274 -20.75 4.93 -12.11
CA LYS A 274 -21.93 4.73 -12.98
C LYS A 274 -21.64 3.88 -14.22
N LYS A 275 -20.40 3.82 -14.70
CA LYS A 275 -20.04 3.03 -15.89
C LYS A 275 -19.77 1.55 -15.59
N TRP A 276 -19.40 1.19 -14.37
CA TRP A 276 -18.87 -0.14 -14.05
C TRP A 276 -19.63 -0.92 -12.98
N PHE A 277 -20.38 -0.26 -12.08
CA PHE A 277 -21.04 -0.92 -10.94
C PHE A 277 -22.57 -1.08 -11.07
N ILE A 278 -23.21 -0.46 -12.07
CA ILE A 278 -24.67 -0.57 -12.32
C ILE A 278 -24.94 -1.25 -13.67
N ARG A 279 -24.17 -2.29 -14.01
CA ARG A 279 -24.50 -3.23 -15.09
C ARG A 279 -24.24 -4.64 -14.63
#